data_AF-A0A7X2HB47-F1
#
_entry.id   AF-A0A7X2HB47-F1
#
_cell.length_a   1.000
_cell.length_b   1.000
_cell.length_c   1.000
_cell.angle_alpha   90.00
_cell.angle_beta   90.00
_cell.angle_gamma   90.00
#
_symmetry.space_group_name_H-M   'P 1'
#
loop_
_entity.id
_entity.type
_entity.pdbx_description
1 polymer ?
#
loop_
_entity_poly.entity_id
_entity_poly.type
_entity_poly.pdbx_seq_one_letter_code
_entity_poly.pdbx_strand_id
1 'polypeptide(L)'
;MKVTTNFTKLMGFAFILLSVLRLTPIISVNGKLLLCFGIAALLLILSDLFEFIIEGFVKNKGFHWEKALEILHYISLACAAIAIIVLPNLKIGISVKEVNAWSDTVTLAGLGIAITLIGLKHERMQKRLLSSKLKNKGEGTNQNA
;
A
#
# COMPACT_ATOMS: atom_id res chain seq x y z
N MET A 1 -7.09 -7.91 11.24
CA MET A 1 -6.95 -8.14 9.79
C MET A 1 -8.16 -7.74 8.92
N LYS A 2 -9.43 -8.09 9.25
CA LYS A 2 -10.62 -7.64 8.47
C LYS A 2 -10.90 -6.13 8.52
N VAL A 3 -10.60 -5.49 9.66
CA VAL A 3 -10.87 -4.05 9.87
C VAL A 3 -9.89 -3.19 9.07
N THR A 4 -8.60 -3.56 9.05
CA THR A 4 -7.55 -2.89 8.28
C THR A 4 -7.81 -2.95 6.78
N THR A 5 -8.29 -4.08 6.25
CA THR A 5 -8.64 -4.19 4.81
C THR A 5 -9.80 -3.29 4.39
N ASN A 6 -10.79 -3.07 5.25
CA ASN A 6 -11.88 -2.14 4.98
C ASN A 6 -11.40 -0.68 5.05
N PHE A 7 -10.50 -0.37 5.96
CA PHE A 7 -9.91 0.96 6.09
C PHE A 7 -9.05 1.33 4.88
N THR A 8 -8.18 0.43 4.41
CA THR A 8 -7.37 0.66 3.20
C THR A 8 -8.25 0.85 1.96
N LYS A 9 -9.35 0.09 1.84
CA LYS A 9 -10.33 0.27 0.76
C LYS A 9 -11.02 1.64 0.84
N LEU A 10 -11.44 2.06 2.04
CA LEU A 10 -12.05 3.36 2.27
C LEU A 10 -11.08 4.51 1.95
N MET A 11 -9.82 4.40 2.39
CA MET A 11 -8.76 5.36 2.07
C MET A 11 -8.50 5.45 0.58
N GLY A 12 -8.43 4.31 -0.13
CA GLY A 12 -8.29 4.29 -1.59
C GLY A 12 -9.45 5.00 -2.29
N PHE A 13 -10.69 4.74 -1.86
CA PHE A 13 -11.87 5.41 -2.39
C PHE A 13 -11.85 6.92 -2.10
N ALA A 14 -11.47 7.31 -0.88
CA ALA A 14 -11.33 8.70 -0.48
C ALA A 14 -10.29 9.43 -1.34
N PHE A 15 -9.14 8.82 -1.64
CA PHE A 15 -8.13 9.38 -2.55
C PHE A 15 -8.63 9.55 -3.98
N ILE A 16 -9.40 8.59 -4.52
CA ILE A 16 -10.02 8.71 -5.84
C ILE A 16 -11.00 9.89 -5.85
N LEU A 17 -11.86 9.98 -4.83
CA LEU A 17 -12.82 11.08 -4.70
C LEU A 17 -12.10 12.43 -4.60
N LEU A 18 -11.03 12.52 -3.80
CA LEU A 18 -10.18 13.72 -3.67
C LEU A 18 -9.53 14.09 -4.99
N SER A 19 -9.10 13.11 -5.80
CA SER A 19 -8.48 13.35 -7.10
C SER A 19 -9.47 13.93 -8.11
N VAL A 20 -10.72 13.45 -8.11
CA VAL A 20 -11.81 14.00 -8.94
C VAL A 20 -12.20 15.40 -8.46
N LEU A 21 -12.28 15.60 -7.14
CA LEU A 21 -12.62 16.88 -6.53
C LEU A 21 -11.53 17.94 -6.72
N ARG A 22 -10.27 17.53 -6.89
CA ARG A 22 -9.16 18.41 -7.29
C ARG A 22 -9.23 18.82 -8.76
N LEU A 23 -9.74 17.95 -9.63
CA LEU A 23 -9.89 18.24 -11.06
C LEU A 23 -10.96 19.32 -11.32
N THR A 24 -11.88 19.49 -10.37
CA THR A 24 -12.81 20.61 -10.35
C THR A 24 -12.19 21.78 -9.57
N PRO A 25 -12.27 23.04 -10.06
CA PRO A 25 -11.63 24.19 -9.42
C PRO A 25 -12.37 24.65 -8.14
N ILE A 26 -13.11 23.75 -7.50
CA ILE A 26 -13.92 24.02 -6.31
C ILE A 26 -13.04 24.06 -5.05
N ILE A 27 -11.89 23.37 -5.06
CA ILE A 27 -10.96 23.33 -3.93
C ILE A 27 -9.55 23.69 -4.41
N SER A 28 -9.00 24.83 -3.97
CA SER A 28 -7.59 25.16 -4.16
C SER A 28 -6.72 24.29 -3.23
N VAL A 29 -6.51 23.02 -3.61
CA VAL A 29 -5.60 22.13 -2.88
C VAL A 29 -4.18 22.65 -3.08
N ASN A 30 -3.66 23.28 -2.04
CA ASN A 30 -2.31 23.86 -2.04
C ASN A 30 -1.29 22.74 -2.28
N GLY A 31 -0.26 22.98 -3.12
CA GLY A 31 0.69 21.92 -3.52
C GLY A 31 1.35 21.18 -2.35
N LYS A 32 1.50 21.85 -1.20
CA LYS A 32 1.97 21.26 0.06
C LYS A 32 1.08 20.14 0.57
N LEU A 33 -0.24 20.34 0.58
CA LEU A 33 -1.20 19.32 1.01
C LEU A 33 -1.12 18.09 0.11
N LEU A 34 -0.95 18.32 -1.19
CA LEU A 34 -0.83 17.25 -2.16
C LEU A 34 0.40 16.37 -1.90
N LEU A 35 1.54 17.01 -1.61
CA LEU A 35 2.76 16.31 -1.23
C LEU A 35 2.55 15.48 0.06
N CYS A 36 1.87 16.05 1.07
CA CYS A 36 1.57 15.34 2.33
C CYS A 36 0.73 14.08 2.08
N PHE A 37 -0.31 14.22 1.26
CA PHE A 37 -1.16 13.11 0.83
C PHE A 37 -0.39 12.04 0.06
N GLY A 38 0.49 12.47 -0.86
CA GLY A 38 1.36 11.56 -1.60
C GLY A 38 2.30 10.77 -0.69
N ILE A 39 2.94 11.44 0.28
CA ILE A 39 3.85 10.79 1.24
C ILE A 39 3.08 9.80 2.12
N ALA A 40 1.90 10.19 2.61
CA ALA A 40 1.04 9.30 3.39
C ALA A 40 0.64 8.05 2.59
N ALA A 41 0.23 8.22 1.33
CA ALA A 41 -0.10 7.10 0.46
C ALA A 41 1.12 6.20 0.19
N LEU A 42 2.29 6.78 -0.05
CA LEU A 42 3.54 6.04 -0.27
C LEU A 42 3.91 5.20 0.95
N LEU A 43 3.80 5.74 2.16
CA LEU A 43 4.08 5.02 3.40
C LEU A 43 3.13 3.82 3.62
N LEU A 44 1.85 3.98 3.29
CA LEU A 44 0.88 2.89 3.38
C LEU A 44 1.18 1.80 2.35
N ILE A 45 1.43 2.17 1.09
CA ILE A 45 1.80 1.23 0.02
C ILE A 45 3.11 0.49 0.36
N LEU A 46 4.08 1.19 0.94
CA LEU A 46 5.34 0.60 1.36
C LEU A 46 5.16 -0.37 2.53
N SER A 47 4.28 -0.06 3.47
CA SER A 47 3.89 -0.99 4.54
C SER A 47 3.28 -2.28 3.98
N ASP A 48 2.36 -2.16 3.01
CA ASP A 48 1.76 -3.31 2.31
C ASP A 48 2.82 -4.13 1.56
N LEU A 49 3.85 -3.48 0.99
CA LEU A 49 4.98 -4.15 0.35
C LEU A 49 5.80 -4.97 1.35
N PHE A 50 6.15 -4.39 2.49
CA PHE A 50 6.88 -5.11 3.52
C PHE A 50 6.09 -6.30 4.06
N GLU A 51 4.79 -6.13 4.30
CA GLU A 51 3.91 -7.22 4.70
C GLU A 51 3.91 -8.34 3.67
N PHE A 52 3.77 -7.99 2.39
CA PHE A 52 3.81 -8.96 1.31
C PHE A 52 5.16 -9.68 1.22
N ILE A 53 6.29 -8.99 1.32
CA ILE A 53 7.62 -9.61 1.29
C ILE A 53 7.78 -10.58 2.47
N ILE A 54 7.45 -10.13 3.69
CA ILE A 54 7.61 -10.92 4.91
C ILE A 54 6.70 -12.14 4.90
N GLU A 55 5.42 -12.04 4.50
CA GLU A 55 4.52 -13.19 4.35
C GLU A 55 5.08 -14.23 3.35
N GLY A 56 5.78 -13.75 2.32
CA GLY A 56 6.48 -14.60 1.35
C GLY A 56 7.63 -15.40 1.95
N PHE A 57 8.43 -14.78 2.83
CA PHE A 57 9.57 -15.42 3.50
C PHE A 57 9.15 -16.28 4.70
N VAL A 58 8.16 -15.85 5.47
CA VAL A 58 7.73 -16.52 6.72
C VAL A 58 7.15 -17.91 6.45
N LYS A 59 6.47 -18.11 5.32
CA LYS A 59 6.02 -19.44 4.87
C LYS A 59 7.15 -20.48 4.81
N ASN A 60 8.40 -20.05 4.71
CA ASN A 60 9.56 -20.93 4.61
C ASN A 60 10.29 -21.19 5.95
N LYS A 61 10.00 -20.46 7.04
CA LYS A 61 10.82 -20.48 8.27
C LYS A 61 10.06 -20.57 9.61
N GLY A 62 8.72 -20.63 9.63
CA GLY A 62 7.95 -20.93 10.86
C GLY A 62 8.03 -19.87 11.98
N PHE A 63 8.53 -18.67 11.68
CA PHE A 63 8.65 -17.58 12.64
C PHE A 63 7.39 -16.71 12.67
N HIS A 64 6.84 -16.44 13.86
CA HIS A 64 5.64 -15.61 14.05
C HIS A 64 5.95 -14.10 13.96
N TRP A 65 6.14 -13.58 12.74
CA TRP A 65 6.32 -12.13 12.47
C TRP A 65 5.00 -11.35 12.38
N GLU A 66 3.86 -12.01 12.55
CA GLU A 66 2.52 -11.42 12.40
C GLU A 66 2.31 -10.20 13.32
N LYS A 67 2.78 -10.28 14.57
CA LYS A 67 2.68 -9.16 15.52
C LYS A 67 3.56 -7.97 15.13
N ALA A 68 4.77 -8.22 14.62
CA ALA A 68 5.69 -7.16 14.21
C ALA A 68 5.17 -6.40 12.97
N LEU A 69 4.54 -7.13 12.04
CA LEU A 69 3.87 -6.58 10.88
C LEU A 69 2.67 -5.71 11.25
N GLU A 70 1.85 -6.18 12.20
CA GLU A 70 0.72 -5.40 12.70
C GLU A 70 1.20 -4.09 13.35
N ILE A 71 2.27 -4.14 14.15
CA ILE A 71 2.89 -2.95 14.74
C ILE A 71 3.43 -2.00 13.66
N LEU A 72 4.14 -2.53 12.65
CA LEU A 72 4.67 -1.71 11.54
C LEU A 72 3.54 -0.99 10.79
N HIS A 73 2.44 -1.69 10.53
CA HIS A 73 1.27 -1.12 9.87
C HIS A 73 0.63 -0.01 10.71
N TYR A 74 0.47 -0.22 12.02
CA TYR A 74 -0.04 0.82 12.93
C TYR A 74 0.88 2.04 13.00
N ILE A 75 2.20 1.84 13.06
CA ILE A 75 3.18 2.93 13.06
C ILE A 75 3.12 3.69 11.74
N SER A 76 3.06 2.99 10.61
CA SER A 76 2.93 3.62 9.29
C SER A 76 1.64 4.44 9.18
N LEU A 77 0.52 3.90 9.68
CA LEU A 77 -0.76 4.58 9.72
C LEU A 77 -0.72 5.83 10.60
N ALA A 78 -0.13 5.75 11.79
CA ALA A 78 0.03 6.89 12.69
C ALA A 78 0.91 7.97 12.03
N CYS A 79 2.03 7.58 11.42
CA CYS A 79 2.89 8.50 10.67
C CYS A 79 2.15 9.15 9.48
N ALA A 80 1.34 8.39 8.74
CA ALA A 80 0.54 8.92 7.64
C ALA A 80 -0.49 9.95 8.12
N ALA A 81 -1.18 9.66 9.23
CA ALA A 81 -2.13 10.60 9.83
C ALA A 81 -1.43 11.88 10.33
N ILE A 82 -0.30 11.74 11.01
CA ILE A 82 0.52 12.87 11.49
C ILE A 82 1.02 13.70 10.30
N ALA A 83 1.48 13.07 9.21
CA ALA A 83 1.93 13.78 8.02
C ALA A 83 0.80 14.61 7.37
N ILE A 84 -0.43 14.10 7.33
CA ILE A 84 -1.57 14.84 6.77
C ILE A 84 -1.99 16.01 7.68
N ILE A 85 -1.89 15.86 9.02
CA ILE A 85 -2.37 16.88 9.97
C ILE A 85 -1.31 17.93 10.29
N VAL A 86 -0.07 17.52 10.54
CA VAL A 86 1.00 18.38 11.09
C VAL A 86 1.79 19.06 9.98
N LEU A 87 2.11 18.33 8.90
CA LEU A 87 2.97 18.82 7.84
C LEU A 87 2.42 20.05 7.07
N PRO A 88 1.10 20.18 6.79
CA PRO A 88 0.58 21.40 6.16
C PRO A 88 0.56 22.62 7.08
N ASN A 89 0.56 22.43 8.40
CA ASN A 89 0.57 23.51 9.38
C ASN A 89 1.98 24.03 9.69
N LEU A 90 3.02 23.30 9.29
CA LEU A 90 4.40 23.76 9.38
C LEU A 90 4.64 24.86 8.33
N LYS A 91 4.96 26.08 8.80
CA LYS A 91 5.37 27.22 7.96
C LYS A 91 6.76 26.97 7.37
N ILE A 92 6.86 26.01 6.47
CA ILE A 92 8.08 25.69 5.74
C ILE A 92 8.09 26.54 4.46
N GLY A 93 9.09 27.40 4.29
CA GLY A 93 9.27 28.25 3.11
C GLY A 93 9.81 27.49 1.90
N ILE A 94 9.21 26.36 1.51
CA ILE A 94 9.59 25.64 0.28
C ILE A 94 8.90 26.28 -0.92
N SER A 95 9.64 26.45 -2.02
CA SER A 95 9.14 26.94 -3.30
C SER A 95 8.08 25.99 -3.89
N VAL A 96 7.03 26.55 -4.50
CA VAL A 96 5.97 25.78 -5.18
C VAL A 96 6.53 24.83 -6.25
N LYS A 97 7.66 25.18 -6.89
CA LYS A 97 8.31 24.35 -7.91
C LYS A 97 8.96 23.10 -7.31
N GLU A 98 9.58 23.24 -6.15
CA GLU A 98 10.18 22.11 -5.43
C GLU A 98 9.11 21.19 -4.86
N VAL A 99 8.06 21.75 -4.26
CA VAL A 99 6.92 20.96 -3.75
C VAL A 99 6.31 20.10 -4.86
N ASN A 100 6.16 20.66 -6.06
CA ASN A 100 5.60 19.90 -7.18
C ASN A 100 6.54 18.79 -7.66
N ALA A 101 7.83 19.05 -7.79
CA ALA A 101 8.81 18.03 -8.18
C ALA A 101 8.89 16.87 -7.17
N TRP A 102 8.85 17.18 -5.87
CA TRP A 102 8.77 16.16 -4.82
C TRP A 102 7.46 15.37 -4.90
N SER A 103 6.34 16.04 -5.15
CA SER A 103 5.03 15.39 -5.28
C SER A 103 4.99 14.43 -6.45
N ASP A 104 5.51 14.83 -7.61
CA ASP A 104 5.58 13.99 -8.80
C ASP A 104 6.46 12.76 -8.54
N THR A 105 7.62 12.96 -7.90
CA THR A 105 8.53 11.87 -7.54
C THR A 105 7.87 10.86 -6.59
N VAL A 106 7.23 11.34 -5.53
CA VAL A 106 6.53 10.50 -4.54
C VAL A 106 5.39 9.73 -5.20
N THR A 107 4.64 10.39 -6.09
CA THR A 107 3.52 9.77 -6.82
C THR A 107 4.02 8.68 -7.76
N LEU A 108 5.06 8.94 -8.56
CA LEU A 108 5.65 7.96 -9.47
C LEU A 108 6.27 6.78 -8.72
N ALA A 109 6.97 7.03 -7.61
CA ALA A 109 7.52 5.98 -6.77
C ALA A 109 6.41 5.10 -6.17
N GLY A 110 5.35 5.72 -5.64
CA GLY A 110 4.20 5.01 -5.07
C GLY A 110 3.46 4.17 -6.11
N LEU A 111 3.25 4.71 -7.31
CA LEU A 111 2.65 3.99 -8.42
C LEU A 111 3.50 2.79 -8.85
N GLY A 112 4.82 2.99 -9.00
CA GLY A 112 5.75 1.92 -9.35
C GLY A 112 5.70 0.77 -8.34
N ILE A 113 5.78 1.09 -7.04
CA ILE A 113 5.68 0.08 -5.97
C ILE A 113 4.34 -0.63 -6.01
N ALA A 114 3.23 0.09 -6.18
CA ALA A 114 1.90 -0.50 -6.24
C ALA A 114 1.75 -1.49 -7.41
N ILE A 115 2.24 -1.13 -8.61
CA ILE A 115 2.23 -2.00 -9.79
C ILE A 115 3.07 -3.26 -9.53
N THR A 116 4.28 -3.11 -8.98
CA THR A 116 5.13 -4.26 -8.62
C THR A 116 4.43 -5.17 -7.61
N LEU A 117 3.79 -4.62 -6.59
CA LEU A 117 3.04 -5.38 -5.58
C LEU A 117 1.88 -6.17 -6.21
N ILE A 118 1.12 -5.55 -7.11
CA ILE A 118 0.02 -6.19 -7.84
C ILE A 118 0.56 -7.37 -8.67
N GLY A 119 1.63 -7.16 -9.42
CA GLY A 119 2.28 -8.20 -10.23
C GLY A 119 2.73 -9.40 -9.38
N LEU A 120 3.44 -9.13 -8.28
CA LEU A 120 3.91 -10.19 -7.39
C LEU A 120 2.75 -10.92 -6.68
N LYS A 121 1.69 -10.21 -6.26
CA LYS A 121 0.48 -10.82 -5.68
C LYS A 121 -0.19 -11.75 -6.69
N HIS A 122 -0.28 -11.34 -7.96
CA HIS A 122 -0.83 -12.15 -9.04
C HIS A 122 -0.01 -13.43 -9.26
N GLU A 123 1.32 -13.33 -9.36
CA GLU A 123 2.20 -14.50 -9.52
C GLU A 123 2.07 -15.50 -8.36
N ARG A 124 2.04 -15.01 -7.10
CA ARG A 124 1.86 -15.90 -5.94
C ARG A 124 0.49 -16.57 -5.93
N MET A 125 -0.57 -15.87 -6.32
CA MET A 125 -1.91 -16.44 -6.42
C MET A 125 -1.95 -17.55 -7.48
N GLN A 126 -1.36 -17.31 -8.66
CA GLN A 126 -1.26 -18.33 -9.70
C GLN A 126 -0.46 -19.56 -9.24
N LYS A 127 0.68 -19.37 -8.56
CA LYS A 127 1.46 -20.49 -7.99
C LYS A 127 0.66 -21.29 -6.95
N ARG A 128 -0.12 -20.61 -6.09
CA ARG A 128 -1.01 -21.29 -5.10
C ARG A 128 -2.11 -22.10 -5.80
N LEU A 129 -2.71 -21.57 -6.87
CA LEU A 129 -3.73 -22.28 -7.65
C LEU A 129 -3.17 -23.47 -8.43
N LEU A 130 -1.96 -23.34 -8.99
CA LEU A 130 -1.30 -24.43 -9.72
C LEU A 130 -0.92 -25.57 -8.77
N SER A 131 -0.32 -25.25 -7.62
CA SER A 131 0.05 -26.24 -6.60
C SER A 131 -1.18 -26.96 -6.02
N SER A 132 -2.30 -26.25 -5.78
CA SER A 132 -3.54 -26.90 -5.33
C SER A 132 -4.14 -27.83 -6.39
N LYS A 133 -4.09 -27.46 -7.69
CA LYS A 133 -4.54 -28.34 -8.79
C LYS A 133 -3.68 -29.59 -8.91
N LEU A 134 -2.36 -29.47 -8.78
CA LEU A 134 -1.44 -30.61 -8.83
C LEU A 134 -1.65 -31.56 -7.64
N LYS A 135 -1.86 -31.03 -6.43
CA LYS A 135 -2.16 -31.85 -5.24
C LYS A 135 -3.45 -32.66 -5.40
N ASN A 136 -4.53 -32.05 -5.88
CA ASN A 136 -5.80 -32.75 -6.14
C ASN A 136 -5.67 -33.85 -7.21
N LYS A 137 -4.81 -33.67 -8.21
CA LYS A 137 -4.60 -34.68 -9.27
C LYS A 137 -3.76 -35.87 -8.77
N GLY A 138 -2.85 -35.65 -7.83
CA GLY A 138 -2.08 -36.71 -7.17
C GLY A 138 -2.92 -37.58 -6.24
N GLU A 139 -3.83 -36.99 -5.47
CA GLU A 139 -4.73 -37.73 -4.56
C GLU A 139 -5.78 -38.57 -5.31
N GLY A 140 -6.27 -38.11 -6.48
CA GLY A 140 -7.21 -38.86 -7.32
C GLY A 140 -6.62 -40.09 -8.04
N THR A 141 -5.29 -40.22 -8.10
CA THR A 141 -4.63 -41.37 -8.75
C THR A 141 -4.35 -42.51 -7.75
N ASN A 142 -4.30 -42.21 -6.45
CA ASN A 142 -4.03 -43.18 -5.38
C ASN A 142 -5.30 -43.87 -4.82
N GLN A 143 -6.49 -43.51 -5.29
CA GLN A 143 -7.75 -44.17 -4.90
C GLN A 143 -8.19 -45.27 -5.87
N ASN A 144 -7.46 -45.48 -6.96
CA ASN A 144 -7.77 -46.48 -8.00
C ASN A 144 -6.72 -47.59 -8.13
N ALA A 145 -5.88 -47.81 -7.11
CA ALA A 145 -4.85 -48.85 -7.08
C ALA A 145 -5.13 -49.87 -5.96
#